data_AF-A0A1H5FWW1-F1
#
_entry.id   AF-A0A1H5FWW1-F1
#
_cell.length_a   1.000
_cell.length_b   1.000
_cell.length_c   1.000
_cell.angle_alpha   90.00
_cell.angle_beta   90.00
_cell.angle_gamma   90.00
#
_symmetry.space_group_name_H-M   'P 1'
#
loop_
_entity.id
_entity.type
_entity.pdbx_description
1 polymer ?
#
loop_
_entity_poly.entity_id
_entity_poly.type
_entity_poly.pdbx_seq_one_letter_code
_entity_poly.pdbx_strand_id
1 'polypeptide(L)'
;MLREAAGLKYPWAPAYRALIEAAYAEPVLRDLYPFTSHWALRFSSTTRPRLTVVGPCVTANGEGEFGVGRGLITSDLGVFAFARDAVAAALTHVPAGLGPVALGAARR
;
A
#
# COMPACT_ATOMS: atom_id res chain seq x y z
N MET A 1 11.71 -23.00 -14.78
CA MET A 1 10.93 -23.07 -13.53
C MET A 1 9.96 -21.89 -13.42
N LEU A 2 8.98 -21.75 -14.34
CA LEU A 2 8.00 -20.63 -14.32
C LEU A 2 6.54 -21.09 -14.49
N ARG A 3 6.27 -22.41 -14.47
CA ARG A 3 4.93 -22.95 -14.75
C ARG A 3 4.15 -23.46 -13.53
N GLU A 4 4.76 -23.55 -12.35
CA GLU A 4 4.11 -24.15 -11.17
C GLU A 4 3.25 -23.18 -10.34
N ALA A 5 3.46 -21.86 -10.44
CA ALA A 5 2.70 -20.91 -9.63
C ALA A 5 1.26 -20.66 -10.12
N ALA A 6 1.01 -20.75 -11.44
CA ALA A 6 -0.28 -20.37 -12.02
C ALA A 6 -1.46 -21.28 -11.62
N GLY A 7 -1.20 -22.50 -11.14
CA GLY A 7 -2.22 -23.46 -10.70
C GLY A 7 -2.53 -23.42 -9.20
N LEU A 8 -1.80 -22.63 -8.42
CA LEU A 8 -1.98 -22.57 -6.97
C LEU A 8 -3.09 -21.59 -6.61
N LYS A 9 -4.07 -22.07 -5.82
CA LYS A 9 -5.11 -21.20 -5.25
C LYS A 9 -4.46 -20.33 -4.18
N TYR A 10 -4.31 -19.04 -4.48
CA TYR A 10 -3.84 -18.04 -3.51
C TYR A 10 -5.04 -17.34 -2.88
N PRO A 11 -5.53 -17.77 -1.70
CA PRO A 11 -6.72 -17.19 -1.09
C PRO A 11 -6.59 -15.69 -0.77
N TRP A 12 -5.35 -15.21 -0.58
CA TRP A 12 -5.04 -13.80 -0.36
C TRP A 12 -5.05 -12.94 -1.63
N ALA A 13 -4.90 -13.54 -2.84
CA ALA A 13 -4.70 -12.80 -4.07
C ALA A 13 -5.87 -11.88 -4.45
N PRO A 14 -7.16 -12.29 -4.31
CA PRO A 14 -8.28 -11.39 -4.58
C PRO A 14 -8.30 -10.16 -3.67
N ALA A 15 -8.08 -10.35 -2.36
CA ALA A 15 -8.07 -9.25 -1.40
C ALA A 15 -6.90 -8.29 -1.67
N TYR A 16 -5.70 -8.83 -1.92
CA TYR A 16 -4.53 -8.00 -2.22
C TYR A 16 -4.67 -7.25 -3.56
N ARG A 17 -5.28 -7.88 -4.57
CA ARG A 17 -5.61 -7.23 -5.84
C ARG A 17 -6.60 -6.08 -5.64
N ALA A 18 -7.67 -6.31 -4.87
CA ALA A 18 -8.65 -5.27 -4.56
C ALA A 18 -8.01 -4.08 -3.84
N LEU A 19 -7.04 -4.33 -2.95
CA LEU A 19 -6.26 -3.27 -2.30
C LEU A 19 -5.45 -2.45 -3.30
N ILE A 20 -4.74 -3.09 -4.23
CA ILE A 20 -3.96 -2.39 -5.27
C ILE A 20 -4.89 -1.58 -6.18
N GLU A 21 -6.00 -2.16 -6.63
CA GLU A 21 -6.96 -1.48 -7.52
C GLU A 21 -7.62 -0.28 -6.83
N ALA A 22 -8.01 -0.42 -5.55
CA ALA A 22 -8.58 0.67 -4.77
C ALA A 22 -7.56 1.80 -4.57
N ALA A 23 -6.32 1.48 -4.22
CA ALA A 23 -5.28 2.49 -4.08
C ALA A 23 -4.95 3.19 -5.40
N TYR A 24 -4.91 2.43 -6.50
CA TYR A 24 -4.63 3.00 -7.82
C TYR A 24 -5.79 3.84 -8.35
N ALA A 25 -7.02 3.70 -7.83
CA ALA A 25 -8.15 4.56 -8.19
C ALA A 25 -7.99 6.00 -7.67
N GLU A 26 -7.26 6.18 -6.56
CA GLU A 26 -7.04 7.47 -5.92
C GLU A 26 -5.91 8.27 -6.61
N PRO A 27 -6.18 9.45 -7.21
CA PRO A 27 -5.16 10.23 -7.92
C PRO A 27 -3.93 10.55 -7.07
N VAL A 28 -4.15 10.92 -5.80
CA VAL A 28 -3.06 11.27 -4.87
C VAL A 28 -2.09 10.10 -4.65
N LEU A 29 -2.60 8.87 -4.56
CA LEU A 29 -1.77 7.68 -4.39
C LEU A 29 -1.14 7.22 -5.71
N ARG A 30 -1.85 7.42 -6.82
CA ARG A 30 -1.34 7.12 -8.17
C ARG A 30 -0.09 7.93 -8.53
N ASP A 31 -0.01 9.16 -8.01
CA ASP A 31 1.13 10.04 -8.24
C ASP A 31 2.33 9.74 -7.32
N LEU A 32 2.17 8.83 -6.35
CA LEU A 32 3.25 8.38 -5.47
C LEU A 32 3.89 7.09 -5.99
N TYR A 33 5.06 6.74 -5.47
CA TYR A 33 5.71 5.46 -5.77
C TYR A 33 5.12 4.35 -4.88
N PRO A 34 4.30 3.42 -5.43
CA PRO A 34 3.80 2.30 -4.66
C PRO A 34 4.90 1.25 -4.49
N PHE A 35 4.95 0.64 -3.32
CA PHE A 35 5.80 -0.53 -3.09
C PHE A 35 5.19 -1.45 -2.04
N THR A 36 5.55 -2.73 -2.12
CA THR A 36 5.18 -3.74 -1.13
C THR A 36 6.35 -4.06 -0.24
N SER A 37 6.10 -4.17 1.07
CA SER A 37 7.05 -4.66 2.06
C SER A 37 6.29 -5.38 3.16
N HIS A 38 6.71 -6.58 3.54
CA HIS A 38 6.06 -7.39 4.60
C HIS A 38 4.54 -7.54 4.39
N TRP A 39 4.10 -7.77 3.16
CA TRP A 39 2.68 -7.88 2.79
C TRP A 39 1.84 -6.61 3.01
N ALA A 40 2.48 -5.48 3.32
CA ALA A 40 1.84 -4.18 3.37
C ALA A 40 2.11 -3.39 2.07
N LEU A 41 1.05 -2.80 1.53
CA LEU A 41 1.11 -1.76 0.52
C LEU A 41 1.49 -0.44 1.18
N ARG A 42 2.46 0.25 0.58
CA ARG A 42 3.03 1.51 1.09
C ARG A 42 3.32 2.45 -0.07
N PHE A 43 3.40 3.74 0.25
CA PHE A 43 3.67 4.79 -0.73
C PHE A 43 4.90 5.59 -0.34
N SER A 44 5.58 6.13 -1.34
CA SER A 44 6.75 6.97 -1.15
C SER A 44 6.76 8.15 -2.11
N SER A 45 7.25 9.30 -1.64
CA SER A 45 7.54 10.46 -2.49
C SER A 45 8.88 10.34 -3.22
N THR A 46 9.63 9.25 -3.02
CA THR A 46 10.84 8.95 -3.79
C THR A 46 10.88 7.49 -4.24
N THR A 47 11.55 7.22 -5.35
CA THR A 47 11.82 5.84 -5.78
C THR A 47 13.07 5.26 -5.10
N ARG A 48 13.37 3.98 -5.35
CA ARG A 48 14.59 3.31 -4.88
C ARG A 48 15.86 4.02 -5.41
N PRO A 49 17.01 3.95 -4.72
CA PRO A 49 17.33 3.07 -3.58
C PRO A 49 16.90 3.59 -2.21
N ARG A 50 16.48 4.86 -2.09
CA ARG A 50 16.12 5.47 -0.81
C ARG A 50 14.71 6.02 -0.83
N LEU A 51 13.80 5.30 -0.18
CA LEU A 51 12.37 5.63 -0.09
C LEU A 51 12.12 6.64 1.04
N THR A 52 11.42 7.73 0.73
CA THR A 52 10.77 8.62 1.69
C THR A 52 9.33 8.15 1.84
N VAL A 53 9.07 7.28 2.82
CA VAL A 53 7.72 6.71 3.01
C VAL A 53 6.75 7.80 3.44
N VAL A 54 5.57 7.81 2.84
CA VAL A 54 4.48 8.74 3.17
C VAL A 54 3.23 7.97 3.57
N GLY A 55 2.54 8.48 4.58
CA GLY A 55 1.31 7.88 5.09
C GLY A 55 1.50 6.52 5.77
N PRO A 56 0.38 5.87 6.14
CA PRO A 56 0.36 4.60 6.82
C PRO A 56 0.55 3.41 5.86
N CYS A 57 0.78 2.25 6.45
CA CYS A 57 0.75 0.96 5.78
C CYS A 57 -0.71 0.52 5.60
N VAL A 58 -1.01 -0.13 4.47
CA VAL A 58 -2.30 -0.80 4.25
C VAL A 58 -2.06 -2.27 3.97
N THR A 59 -2.74 -3.15 4.70
CA THR A 59 -2.61 -4.61 4.56
C THR A 59 -3.91 -5.21 4.04
N ALA A 60 -3.80 -6.30 3.27
CA ALA A 60 -4.93 -7.18 3.01
C ALA A 60 -4.73 -8.45 3.83
N ASN A 61 -5.60 -8.67 4.81
CA ASN A 61 -5.56 -9.84 5.66
C ASN A 61 -6.23 -11.00 4.90
N GLY A 62 -5.75 -12.23 5.09
CA GLY A 62 -6.17 -13.40 4.30
C GLY A 62 -7.66 -13.75 4.40
N GLU A 63 -8.38 -13.18 5.36
CA GLU A 63 -9.82 -13.38 5.57
C GLU A 63 -10.69 -12.30 4.90
N GLY A 64 -10.09 -11.38 4.13
CA GLY A 64 -10.82 -10.34 3.39
C GLY A 64 -10.99 -9.02 4.15
N GLU A 65 -10.34 -8.87 5.30
CA GLU A 65 -10.24 -7.60 6.02
C GLU A 65 -9.02 -6.78 5.57
N PHE A 66 -9.11 -5.47 5.73
CA PHE A 66 -8.06 -4.53 5.34
C PHE A 66 -7.62 -3.71 6.56
N GLY A 67 -6.35 -3.83 6.93
CA GLY A 67 -5.77 -3.12 8.07
C GLY A 67 -5.09 -1.82 7.64
N VAL A 68 -5.19 -0.78 8.46
CA VAL A 68 -4.44 0.48 8.28
C VAL A 68 -3.66 0.78 9.54
N GLY A 69 -2.37 1.06 9.41
CA GLY A 69 -1.54 1.34 10.59
C GLY A 69 -0.21 1.98 10.29
N ARG A 70 0.43 2.52 11.35
CA ARG A 70 1.71 3.22 11.24
C ARG A 70 2.90 2.27 11.13
N GLY A 71 2.76 1.06 11.67
CA GLY A 71 3.73 -0.03 11.59
C GLY A 71 3.39 -1.04 10.49
N LEU A 72 4.37 -1.86 10.14
CA LEU A 72 4.24 -2.90 9.11
C LEU A 72 3.24 -4.02 9.46
N ILE A 73 2.95 -4.20 10.75
CA ILE A 73 2.11 -5.29 11.28
C ILE A 73 1.09 -4.71 12.28
N THR A 74 0.86 -3.39 12.27
CA THR A 74 -0.13 -2.76 13.15
C THR A 74 -1.34 -2.32 12.34
N SER A 75 -2.51 -2.38 12.95
CA SER A 75 -3.75 -1.83 12.40
C SER A 75 -4.34 -0.78 13.36
N ASP A 76 -3.46 0.05 13.92
CA ASP A 76 -3.76 1.06 14.95
C ASP A 76 -4.58 2.25 14.42
N LEU A 77 -4.78 2.32 13.11
CA LEU A 77 -5.65 3.31 12.44
C LEU A 77 -6.98 2.68 11.97
N GLY A 78 -7.18 1.38 12.22
CA GLY A 78 -8.44 0.70 11.98
C GLY A 78 -8.31 -0.56 11.14
N VAL A 79 -9.40 -1.33 11.15
CA VAL A 79 -9.63 -2.52 10.31
C VAL A 79 -10.95 -2.32 9.58
N PHE A 80 -10.96 -2.61 8.28
CA PHE A 80 -12.06 -2.31 7.37
C PHE A 80 -12.48 -3.55 6.59
N ALA A 81 -13.76 -3.67 6.29
CA ALA A 81 -14.29 -4.77 5.48
C ALA A 81 -14.03 -4.57 3.97
N PHE A 82 -13.75 -3.35 3.52
CA PHE A 82 -13.54 -3.04 2.10
C PHE A 82 -12.24 -2.28 1.86
N ALA A 83 -11.53 -2.66 0.79
CA ALA A 83 -10.27 -2.04 0.39
C ALA A 83 -10.37 -0.52 0.23
N ARG A 84 -11.43 -0.03 -0.42
CA ARG A 84 -11.68 1.40 -0.64
C ARG A 84 -11.78 2.19 0.68
N ASP A 85 -12.37 1.59 1.72
CA ASP A 85 -12.57 2.27 3.00
C ASP A 85 -11.25 2.35 3.75
N ALA A 86 -10.44 1.28 3.70
CA ALA A 86 -9.07 1.30 4.23
C ALA A 86 -8.17 2.31 3.50
N VAL A 87 -8.27 2.38 2.16
CA VAL A 87 -7.53 3.35 1.36
C VAL A 87 -7.95 4.78 1.68
N ALA A 88 -9.25 5.04 1.80
CA ALA A 88 -9.78 6.34 2.19
C ALA A 88 -9.29 6.75 3.59
N ALA A 89 -9.29 5.82 4.55
CA ALA A 89 -8.74 6.06 5.89
C ALA A 89 -7.23 6.36 5.84
N ALA A 90 -6.46 5.61 5.07
CA ALA A 90 -5.03 5.84 4.89
C ALA A 90 -4.72 7.22 4.30
N LEU A 91 -5.53 7.68 3.33
CA LEU A 91 -5.39 8.98 2.68
C LEU A 91 -5.49 10.17 3.66
N THR A 92 -6.29 10.05 4.72
CA THR A 92 -6.41 11.11 5.74
C THR A 92 -5.09 11.40 6.46
N HIS A 93 -4.13 10.49 6.36
CA HIS A 93 -2.81 10.59 6.97
C HIS A 93 -1.69 10.87 5.93
N VAL A 94 -2.03 11.03 4.66
CA VAL A 94 -1.07 11.41 3.61
C VAL A 94 -0.93 12.94 3.61
N PRO A 95 0.30 13.49 3.68
CA PRO A 95 0.50 14.94 3.60
C PRO A 95 -0.04 15.51 2.29
N ALA A 96 -0.65 16.69 2.36
CA ALA A 96 -1.03 17.45 1.16
C ALA A 96 0.21 18.09 0.50
N GLY A 97 0.09 18.44 -0.78
CA GLY A 97 1.12 19.22 -1.49
C GLY A 97 2.42 18.44 -1.75
N LEU A 98 2.36 17.11 -1.82
CA LEU A 98 3.49 16.31 -2.28
C LEU A 98 3.79 16.68 -3.74
N GLY A 99 5.02 17.10 -4.00
CA GLY A 99 5.50 17.34 -5.36
C GLY A 99 5.69 16.04 -6.14
N PRO A 100 6.16 16.12 -7.40
CA PRO A 100 6.46 14.94 -8.21
C PRO A 100 7.40 13.98 -7.50
N VAL A 101 7.20 12.68 -7.70
CA VAL A 101 8.09 11.64 -7.16
C VAL A 101 9.51 11.83 -7.69
N ALA A 102 10.48 11.93 -6.78
CA ALA A 102 11.89 12.09 -7.12
C ALA A 102 12.65 10.75 -7.10
N LEU A 103 13.76 10.66 -7.83
CA LEU A 103 14.66 9.51 -7.76
C LEU A 103 15.47 9.54 -6.46
N GLY A 104 15.17 8.64 -5.51
CA GLY A 104 15.96 8.42 -4.29
C GLY A 104 16.13 9.66 -3.38
N ALA A 105 15.86 9.52 -2.08
CA ALA A 105 16.17 10.62 -1.16
C ALA A 105 17.69 10.94 -1.14
N ALA A 106 18.03 12.22 -0.97
CA ALA A 106 19.42 12.63 -0.72
C ALA A 106 19.94 11.92 0.55
N ARG A 107 21.25 11.61 0.57
CA ARG A 107 21.88 11.03 1.76
C ARG A 107 21.91 12.14 2.82
N ARG A 108 21.31 11.89 3.98
CA ARG A 108 21.47 12.76 5.16
C ARG A 108 22.86 12.57 5.75
#